data_AF-A0A2X2RFD7-F1
#
_entry.id   AF-A0A2X2RFD7-F1
#
_cell.length_a   1.000
_cell.length_b   1.000
_cell.length_c   1.000
_cell.angle_alpha   90.00
_cell.angle_beta   90.00
_cell.angle_gamma   90.00
#
_symmetry.space_group_name_H-M   'P 1'
#
loop_
_entity.id
_entity.type
_entity.pdbx_description
1 polymer ?
#
loop_
_entity_poly.entity_id
_entity_poly.type
_entity_poly.pdbx_seq_one_letter_code
_entity_poly.pdbx_strand_id
1 'polypeptide(L)'
;MYLKNGRLSQSPKWLYIIVPTLFFAFTGLNFLVAQFFDTTTLIQSEIAQKGELQFLFQNLVVFAVFLGLLLLWVKFIHRQPLVALITARPRISWKRFWFAFLLWGGVTIGITCIDYLFFNPDDYIWNFQWIPFLKLLVIVVLFIPLQTAFEEIFFRGYLMQGLGLVMRNAWFPLLFTSITFGLMHIANPEVEKLGYSLLIYYTGTGLFLGITTLMDDGLELALGFHTANNLFTALLVTSDWTVFQVPSVLRDVSEPSLGFSVWAPLLLCFPLLLYIYAKKYHWKEWKKHLL
;
A
#
# COMPACT_ATOMS: atom_id res chain seq x y z
N MET A 1 5.85 21.95 -5.32
CA MET A 1 6.55 20.70 -5.69
C MET A 1 6.91 19.93 -4.46
N TYR A 2 6.21 18.82 -4.30
CA TYR A 2 6.18 17.95 -3.14
C TYR A 2 7.55 17.45 -2.68
N LEU A 3 8.44 17.05 -3.60
CA LEU A 3 9.81 16.62 -3.24
C LEU A 3 10.62 17.68 -2.49
N LYS A 4 10.34 18.97 -2.72
CA LYS A 4 11.06 20.06 -2.06
C LYS A 4 10.68 20.20 -0.58
N ASN A 5 9.61 19.54 -0.12
CA ASN A 5 9.16 19.58 1.27
C ASN A 5 10.22 19.07 2.25
N GLY A 6 11.08 18.11 1.86
CA GLY A 6 12.20 17.67 2.72
C GLY A 6 13.17 18.80 3.09
N ARG A 7 13.18 19.91 2.33
CA ARG A 7 14.01 21.09 2.65
C ARG A 7 13.51 21.82 3.90
N LEU A 8 12.24 21.65 4.26
CA LEU A 8 11.63 22.25 5.45
C LEU A 8 12.14 21.66 6.77
N SER A 9 12.79 20.49 6.75
CA SER A 9 13.52 19.95 7.91
C SER A 9 14.59 20.94 8.39
N GLN A 10 14.56 21.29 9.67
CA GLN A 10 15.56 22.19 10.29
C GLN A 10 16.86 21.45 10.63
N SER A 11 16.82 20.12 10.62
CA SER A 11 17.93 19.26 11.03
C SER A 11 18.82 18.88 9.85
N PRO A 12 20.06 18.40 10.12
CA PRO A 12 20.97 17.94 9.08
C PRO A 12 20.32 16.91 8.15
N LYS A 13 20.49 17.10 6.84
CA LYS A 13 19.77 16.29 5.83
C LYS A 13 20.18 14.82 5.83
N TRP A 14 21.39 14.49 6.30
CA TRP A 14 21.85 13.11 6.41
C TRP A 14 20.99 12.26 7.37
N LEU A 15 20.27 12.87 8.32
CA LEU A 15 19.38 12.15 9.24
C LEU A 15 18.25 11.39 8.51
N TYR A 16 17.92 11.78 7.28
CA TYR A 16 16.95 11.07 6.45
C TYR A 16 17.35 9.63 6.13
N ILE A 17 18.63 9.26 6.26
CA ILE A 17 19.09 7.89 5.98
C ILE A 17 18.80 6.92 7.12
N ILE A 18 18.71 7.40 8.37
CA ILE A 18 18.66 6.54 9.56
C ILE A 18 17.42 5.64 9.55
N VAL A 19 16.22 6.24 9.45
CA VAL A 19 14.97 5.48 9.52
C VAL A 19 14.84 4.46 8.38
N PRO A 20 15.13 4.79 7.10
CA PRO A 20 15.14 3.82 6.02
C PRO A 20 16.15 2.70 6.21
N THR A 21 17.37 3.01 6.67
CA THR A 21 18.38 1.97 6.94
C THR A 21 17.91 1.01 8.02
N LEU A 22 17.36 1.51 9.13
CA LEU A 22 16.84 0.67 10.21
C LEU A 22 15.65 -0.17 9.74
N PHE A 23 14.72 0.44 9.00
CA PHE A 23 13.55 -0.26 8.47
C PHE A 23 13.96 -1.36 7.48
N PHE A 24 14.80 -1.06 6.49
CA PHE A 24 15.25 -2.05 5.51
C PHE A 24 16.15 -3.13 6.12
N ALA A 25 16.95 -2.82 7.14
CA ALA A 25 17.72 -3.82 7.88
C ALA A 25 16.79 -4.77 8.66
N PHE A 26 15.77 -4.22 9.35
CA PHE A 26 14.77 -5.02 10.05
C PHE A 26 14.00 -5.91 9.08
N THR A 27 13.51 -5.38 7.97
CA THR A 27 12.71 -6.16 7.02
C THR A 27 13.56 -7.17 6.24
N GLY A 28 14.80 -6.80 5.90
CA GLY A 28 15.77 -7.73 5.31
C GLY A 28 16.10 -8.89 6.24
N LEU A 29 16.27 -8.65 7.54
CA LEU A 29 16.45 -9.71 8.53
C LEU A 29 15.21 -10.61 8.63
N ASN A 30 14.01 -10.05 8.66
CA ASN A 30 12.77 -10.84 8.65
C ASN A 30 12.66 -11.70 7.40
N PHE A 31 13.00 -11.17 6.22
CA PHE A 31 13.04 -11.94 4.98
C PHE A 31 14.05 -13.09 5.04
N LEU A 32 15.27 -12.84 5.52
CA LEU A 32 16.29 -13.89 5.69
C LEU A 32 15.82 -14.99 6.64
N VAL A 33 15.14 -14.63 7.74
CA VAL A 33 14.55 -15.59 8.66
C VAL A 33 13.43 -16.38 7.97
N ALA A 34 12.57 -15.73 7.20
CA ALA A 34 11.46 -16.37 6.49
C ALA A 34 11.94 -17.44 5.48
N GLN A 35 13.16 -17.34 4.94
CA GLN A 35 13.71 -18.36 4.03
C GLN A 35 13.92 -19.73 4.68
N PHE A 36 13.91 -19.81 6.01
CA PHE A 36 14.07 -21.06 6.76
C PHE A 36 12.75 -21.71 7.15
N PHE A 37 11.61 -21.13 6.77
CA PHE A 37 10.28 -21.61 7.14
C PHE A 37 9.35 -21.65 5.92
N ASP A 38 8.42 -22.61 5.89
CA ASP A 38 7.27 -22.53 5.00
C ASP A 38 6.30 -21.50 5.59
N THR A 39 6.24 -20.32 4.96
CA THR A 39 5.47 -19.18 5.48
C THR A 39 3.98 -19.46 5.50
N THR A 40 3.47 -20.23 4.53
CA THR A 40 2.06 -20.57 4.43
C THR A 40 1.65 -21.45 5.61
N THR A 41 2.41 -22.51 5.89
CA THR A 41 2.13 -23.42 7.02
C THR A 41 2.27 -22.73 8.37
N LEU A 42 3.25 -21.82 8.50
CA LEU A 42 3.44 -21.04 9.73
C LEU A 42 2.25 -20.11 9.98
N ILE A 43 1.78 -19.39 8.95
CA ILE A 43 0.59 -18.53 9.04
C ILE A 43 -0.63 -19.36 9.45
N GLN A 44 -0.85 -20.51 8.82
CA GLN A 44 -1.98 -21.40 9.15
C GLN A 44 -1.89 -21.92 10.59
N SER A 45 -0.71 -22.27 11.07
CA SER A 45 -0.49 -22.71 12.46
C SER A 45 -0.79 -21.61 13.47
N GLU A 46 -0.33 -20.39 13.21
CA GLU A 46 -0.59 -19.21 14.04
C GLU A 46 -2.09 -18.85 14.07
N ILE A 47 -2.76 -18.92 12.91
CA ILE A 47 -4.20 -18.71 12.79
C ILE A 47 -4.97 -19.79 13.54
N ALA A 48 -4.57 -21.07 13.44
CA ALA A 48 -5.21 -22.15 14.17
C ALA A 48 -5.07 -21.99 15.70
N GLN A 49 -3.94 -21.45 16.16
CA GLN A 49 -3.69 -21.23 17.59
C GLN A 49 -4.42 -20.00 18.15
N LYS A 50 -4.41 -18.88 17.41
CA LYS A 50 -4.82 -17.56 17.94
C LYS A 50 -6.13 -17.04 17.34
N GLY A 51 -6.55 -17.59 16.20
CA GLY A 51 -7.67 -17.12 15.38
C GLY A 51 -7.26 -16.08 14.34
N GLU A 52 -7.93 -16.12 13.19
CA GLU A 52 -7.67 -15.27 12.01
C GLU A 52 -7.69 -13.76 12.33
N LEU A 53 -8.66 -13.30 13.14
CA LEU A 53 -8.83 -11.88 13.47
C LEU A 53 -7.73 -11.37 14.40
N GLN A 54 -7.28 -12.21 15.34
CA GLN A 54 -6.18 -11.87 16.24
C GLN A 54 -4.85 -11.81 15.49
N PHE A 55 -4.63 -12.76 14.58
CA PHE A 55 -3.47 -12.77 13.70
C PHE A 55 -3.45 -11.52 12.81
N LEU A 56 -4.58 -11.17 12.18
CA LEU A 56 -4.73 -9.95 11.38
C LEU A 56 -4.40 -8.70 12.20
N PHE A 57 -4.99 -8.56 13.38
CA PHE A 57 -4.76 -7.42 14.26
C PHE A 57 -3.27 -7.27 14.62
N GLN A 58 -2.58 -8.37 14.96
CA GLN A 58 -1.15 -8.36 15.30
C GLN A 58 -0.29 -7.92 14.12
N ASN A 59 -0.61 -8.35 12.91
CA ASN A 59 0.10 -7.93 11.71
C ASN A 59 -0.13 -6.44 11.39
N LEU A 60 -1.35 -5.92 11.58
CA LEU A 60 -1.67 -4.53 11.27
C LEU A 60 -1.19 -3.53 12.35
N VAL A 61 -1.23 -3.90 13.63
CA VAL A 61 -0.86 -2.98 14.74
C VAL A 61 0.61 -2.57 14.69
N VAL A 62 1.50 -3.43 14.18
CA VAL A 62 2.93 -3.12 13.99
C VAL A 62 3.11 -1.89 13.11
N PHE A 63 2.30 -1.74 12.05
CA PHE A 63 2.37 -0.56 11.18
C PHE A 63 1.87 0.71 11.87
N ALA A 64 0.89 0.61 12.76
CA ALA A 64 0.46 1.76 13.56
C ALA A 64 1.58 2.24 14.49
N VAL A 65 2.36 1.31 15.07
CA VAL A 65 3.54 1.64 15.87
C VAL A 65 4.62 2.29 14.99
N PHE A 66 4.93 1.72 13.82
CA PHE A 66 5.90 2.30 12.89
C PHE A 66 5.49 3.69 12.40
N LEU A 67 4.20 3.91 12.12
CA LEU A 67 3.64 5.23 11.80
C LEU A 67 3.90 6.21 12.94
N GLY A 68 3.55 5.82 14.17
CA GLY A 68 3.78 6.64 15.35
C GLY A 68 5.25 7.03 15.50
N LEU A 69 6.15 6.06 15.43
CA LEU A 69 7.60 6.29 15.52
C LEU A 69 8.11 7.22 14.41
N LEU A 70 7.67 7.03 13.17
CA LEU A 70 8.05 7.89 12.04
C LEU A 70 7.56 9.33 12.23
N LEU A 71 6.30 9.52 12.65
CA LEU A 71 5.75 10.86 12.89
C LEU A 71 6.43 11.56 14.07
N LEU A 72 6.75 10.83 15.14
CA LEU A 72 7.51 11.36 16.28
C LEU A 72 8.94 11.74 15.84
N TRP A 73 9.60 10.89 15.04
CA TRP A 73 10.92 11.18 14.47
C TRP A 73 10.89 12.47 13.64
N VAL A 74 9.92 12.62 12.74
CA VAL A 74 9.82 13.82 11.91
C VAL A 74 9.50 15.07 12.74
N LYS A 75 8.59 14.95 13.71
CA LYS A 75 8.19 16.07 14.57
C LYS A 75 9.33 16.55 15.47
N PHE A 76 10.05 15.64 16.12
CA PHE A 76 11.01 16.00 17.16
C PHE A 76 12.46 16.04 16.66
N ILE A 77 12.84 15.13 15.77
CA ILE A 77 14.21 15.04 15.24
C ILE A 77 14.35 15.96 14.03
N HIS A 78 13.49 15.88 13.01
CA HIS A 78 13.58 16.77 11.84
C HIS A 78 13.02 18.18 12.09
N ARG A 79 12.14 18.32 13.09
CA ARG A 79 11.39 19.57 13.37
C ARG A 79 10.70 20.11 12.11
N GLN A 80 10.19 19.20 11.29
CA GLN A 80 9.48 19.51 10.05
C GLN A 80 7.97 19.46 10.30
N PRO A 81 7.17 20.36 9.67
CA PRO A 81 5.71 20.24 9.72
C PRO A 81 5.24 18.89 9.17
N LEU A 82 4.44 18.13 9.93
CA LEU A 82 3.96 16.80 9.51
C LEU A 82 3.11 16.86 8.23
N VAL A 83 2.37 17.95 8.01
CA VAL A 83 1.61 18.18 6.77
C VAL A 83 2.51 18.12 5.54
N ALA A 84 3.78 18.51 5.67
CA ALA A 84 4.74 18.49 4.57
C ALA A 84 5.14 17.07 4.13
N LEU A 85 4.94 16.05 4.98
CA LEU A 85 5.06 14.65 4.57
C LEU A 85 3.90 14.19 3.70
N ILE A 86 2.75 14.88 3.76
CA ILE A 86 1.51 14.46 3.12
C ILE A 86 1.24 15.29 1.87
N THR A 87 1.50 16.60 1.90
CA THR A 87 1.20 17.46 0.75
C THR A 87 2.08 18.70 0.68
N ALA A 88 2.27 19.24 -0.54
CA ALA A 88 2.83 20.57 -0.76
C ALA A 88 1.83 21.71 -0.52
N ARG A 89 0.55 21.38 -0.28
CA ARG A 89 -0.52 22.34 0.01
C ARG A 89 -0.46 22.81 1.46
N PRO A 90 -1.10 23.94 1.81
CA PRO A 90 -1.17 24.40 3.20
C PRO A 90 -1.91 23.45 4.15
N ARG A 91 -2.81 22.60 3.62
CA ARG A 91 -3.66 21.68 4.40
C ARG A 91 -3.92 20.41 3.61
N ILE A 92 -4.13 19.30 4.32
CA ILE A 92 -4.52 18.02 3.75
C ILE A 92 -5.89 18.13 3.08
N SER A 93 -6.00 17.66 1.84
CA SER A 93 -7.27 17.65 1.11
C SER A 93 -7.98 16.30 1.25
N TRP A 94 -8.84 16.18 2.27
CA TRP A 94 -9.68 14.99 2.45
C TRP A 94 -10.62 14.71 1.28
N LYS A 95 -10.98 15.73 0.49
CA LYS A 95 -11.76 15.56 -0.74
C LYS A 95 -11.02 14.68 -1.76
N ARG A 96 -9.69 14.80 -1.84
CA ARG A 96 -8.85 13.97 -2.73
C ARG A 96 -8.80 12.54 -2.24
N PHE A 97 -8.55 12.36 -0.94
CA PHE A 97 -8.58 11.05 -0.29
C PHE A 97 -9.90 10.31 -0.56
N TRP A 98 -11.04 10.91 -0.20
CA TRP A 98 -12.34 10.27 -0.37
C TRP A 98 -12.70 10.03 -1.83
N PHE A 99 -12.28 10.91 -2.74
CA PHE A 99 -12.49 10.69 -4.17
C PHE A 99 -11.76 9.43 -4.67
N ALA A 100 -10.47 9.29 -4.38
CA ALA A 100 -9.70 8.12 -4.78
C ALA A 100 -10.19 6.85 -4.09
N PHE A 101 -10.53 6.95 -2.80
CA PHE A 101 -11.05 5.84 -2.00
C PHE A 101 -12.37 5.31 -2.58
N LEU A 102 -13.34 6.19 -2.83
CA LEU A 102 -14.64 5.78 -3.36
C LEU A 102 -14.56 5.31 -4.81
N LEU A 103 -13.72 5.96 -5.63
CA LEU A 103 -13.54 5.56 -7.02
C LEU A 103 -12.95 4.15 -7.11
N TRP A 104 -11.85 3.89 -6.41
CA TRP A 104 -11.21 2.57 -6.46
C TRP A 104 -12.04 1.51 -5.75
N GLY A 105 -12.61 1.82 -4.58
CA GLY A 105 -13.50 0.90 -3.87
C GLY A 105 -14.71 0.49 -4.72
N GLY A 106 -15.33 1.43 -5.42
CA GLY A 106 -16.42 1.12 -6.35
C GLY A 106 -15.98 0.25 -7.54
N VAL A 107 -14.78 0.50 -8.09
CA VAL A 107 -14.20 -0.34 -9.15
C VAL A 107 -13.91 -1.75 -8.64
N THR A 108 -13.28 -1.89 -7.46
CA THR A 108 -12.99 -3.20 -6.86
C THR A 108 -14.27 -3.98 -6.59
N ILE A 109 -15.28 -3.37 -5.96
CA ILE A 109 -16.59 -4.02 -5.75
C ILE A 109 -17.19 -4.45 -7.09
N GLY A 110 -17.21 -3.54 -8.08
CA GLY A 110 -17.78 -3.82 -9.39
C GLY A 110 -17.10 -4.98 -10.10
N ILE A 111 -15.77 -5.00 -10.13
CA ILE A 111 -14.97 -6.08 -10.74
C ILE A 111 -15.24 -7.40 -10.02
N THR A 112 -15.16 -7.44 -8.69
CA THR A 112 -15.41 -8.66 -7.92
C THR A 112 -16.83 -9.18 -8.13
N CYS A 113 -17.85 -8.32 -8.11
CA CYS A 113 -19.23 -8.73 -8.35
C CYS A 113 -19.45 -9.22 -9.78
N ILE A 114 -18.85 -8.56 -10.78
CA ILE A 114 -18.97 -8.98 -12.17
C ILE A 114 -18.33 -10.34 -12.38
N ASP A 115 -17.14 -10.54 -11.81
CA ASP A 115 -16.42 -11.80 -11.91
C ASP A 115 -17.19 -12.94 -11.25
N TYR A 116 -17.61 -12.76 -10.00
CA TYR A 116 -18.38 -13.73 -9.24
C TYR A 116 -19.75 -14.07 -9.86
N LEU A 117 -20.48 -13.07 -10.37
CA LEU A 117 -21.86 -13.29 -10.84
C LEU A 117 -21.96 -13.76 -12.29
N PHE A 118 -20.95 -13.49 -13.13
CA PHE A 118 -21.07 -13.69 -14.59
C PHE A 118 -19.92 -14.43 -15.26
N PHE A 119 -18.69 -14.36 -14.75
CA PHE A 119 -17.53 -14.94 -15.44
C PHE A 119 -17.03 -16.22 -14.79
N ASN A 120 -16.81 -16.20 -13.47
CA ASN A 120 -16.18 -17.30 -12.74
C ASN A 120 -16.92 -17.60 -11.41
N PRO A 121 -18.23 -17.90 -11.42
CA PRO A 121 -18.98 -18.16 -10.19
C PRO A 121 -18.45 -19.36 -9.39
N ASP A 122 -17.93 -20.37 -10.08
CA ASP A 122 -17.47 -21.62 -9.46
C ASP A 122 -16.12 -21.46 -8.73
N ASP A 123 -15.40 -20.36 -8.97
CA ASP A 123 -14.13 -20.03 -8.30
C ASP A 123 -14.36 -19.50 -6.87
N TYR A 124 -15.60 -19.17 -6.50
CA TYR A 124 -15.92 -18.54 -5.22
C TYR A 124 -16.93 -19.33 -4.39
N ILE A 125 -16.68 -19.37 -3.09
CA ILE A 125 -17.62 -19.88 -2.08
C ILE A 125 -18.12 -18.71 -1.23
N TRP A 126 -19.44 -18.69 -0.97
CA TRP A 126 -20.03 -17.75 -0.02
C TRP A 126 -19.53 -18.04 1.41
N ASN A 127 -18.78 -17.11 2.00
CA ASN A 127 -18.08 -17.27 3.27
C ASN A 127 -18.63 -16.37 4.40
N PHE A 128 -19.61 -15.52 4.08
CA PHE A 128 -20.05 -14.46 4.98
C PHE A 128 -20.69 -14.98 6.28
N GLN A 129 -20.16 -14.51 7.41
CA GLN A 129 -20.73 -14.72 8.73
C GLN A 129 -20.82 -13.39 9.48
N TRP A 130 -22.02 -13.01 9.95
CA TRP A 130 -22.29 -11.69 10.51
C TRP A 130 -21.33 -11.25 11.63
N ILE A 131 -21.12 -12.10 12.65
CA ILE A 131 -20.31 -11.74 13.82
C ILE A 131 -18.81 -11.66 13.45
N PRO A 132 -18.20 -12.66 12.78
CA PRO A 132 -16.82 -12.57 12.32
C PRO A 132 -16.59 -11.38 11.37
N PHE A 133 -17.49 -11.17 10.41
CA PHE A 133 -17.38 -10.08 9.45
C PHE A 133 -17.46 -8.70 10.12
N LEU A 134 -18.35 -8.50 11.11
CA LEU A 134 -18.43 -7.22 11.83
C LEU A 134 -17.13 -6.94 12.61
N LYS A 135 -16.52 -7.98 13.22
CA LYS A 135 -15.22 -7.84 13.88
C LYS A 135 -14.11 -7.53 12.89
N LEU A 136 -14.09 -8.20 11.74
CA LEU A 136 -13.18 -7.91 10.64
C LEU A 136 -13.32 -6.44 10.21
N LEU A 137 -14.55 -5.98 9.96
CA LEU A 137 -14.86 -4.61 9.55
C LEU A 137 -14.28 -3.59 10.53
N VAL A 138 -14.47 -3.79 11.83
CA VAL A 138 -13.91 -2.90 12.86
C VAL A 138 -12.38 -2.88 12.79
N ILE A 139 -11.73 -4.05 12.68
CA ILE A 139 -10.27 -4.14 12.62
C ILE A 139 -9.75 -3.44 11.36
N VAL A 140 -10.28 -3.75 10.18
CA VAL A 140 -9.75 -3.23 8.91
C VAL A 140 -10.02 -1.74 8.76
N VAL A 141 -11.19 -1.24 9.17
CA VAL A 141 -11.50 0.20 9.12
C VAL A 141 -10.58 1.02 10.03
N LEU A 142 -10.16 0.46 11.16
CA LEU A 142 -9.25 1.16 12.09
C LEU A 142 -7.80 1.03 11.67
N PHE A 143 -7.35 -0.16 11.28
CA PHE A 143 -5.92 -0.46 11.17
C PHE A 143 -5.38 -0.45 9.73
N ILE A 144 -6.17 -0.75 8.69
CA ILE A 144 -5.68 -0.64 7.30
C ILE A 144 -5.36 0.82 6.92
N PRO A 145 -6.15 1.84 7.30
CA PRO A 145 -5.75 3.22 7.06
C PRO A 145 -4.43 3.59 7.75
N LEU A 146 -4.12 3.02 8.92
CA LEU A 146 -2.84 3.25 9.60
C LEU A 146 -1.68 2.52 8.91
N GLN A 147 -1.91 1.30 8.44
CA GLN A 147 -0.94 0.51 7.68
C GLN A 147 -0.58 1.21 6.37
N THR A 148 -1.58 1.53 5.55
CA THR A 148 -1.36 2.24 4.29
C THR A 148 -0.82 3.66 4.52
N ALA A 149 -1.21 4.36 5.59
CA ALA A 149 -0.59 5.63 5.95
C ALA A 149 0.89 5.51 6.28
N PHE A 150 1.30 4.48 7.04
CA PHE A 150 2.73 4.22 7.25
C PHE A 150 3.46 4.02 5.93
N GLU A 151 2.97 3.13 5.07
CA GLU A 151 3.65 2.82 3.82
C GLU A 151 3.75 4.03 2.89
N GLU A 152 2.65 4.76 2.69
CA GLU A 152 2.67 5.96 1.84
C GLU A 152 3.56 7.06 2.43
N ILE A 153 3.47 7.32 3.73
CA ILE A 153 4.28 8.35 4.39
C ILE A 153 5.75 7.93 4.46
N PHE A 154 6.07 6.66 4.67
CA PHE A 154 7.45 6.18 4.67
C PHE A 154 8.06 6.22 3.27
N PHE A 155 7.45 5.55 2.29
CA PHE A 155 8.02 5.44 0.94
C PHE A 155 7.97 6.76 0.18
N ARG A 156 6.81 7.42 0.13
CA ARG A 156 6.60 8.63 -0.70
C ARG A 156 6.71 9.92 0.09
N GLY A 157 6.38 9.92 1.39
CA GLY A 157 6.51 11.08 2.27
C GLY A 157 7.94 11.33 2.75
N TYR A 158 8.61 10.31 3.25
CA TYR A 158 9.87 10.45 3.95
C TYR A 158 11.06 10.08 3.08
N LEU A 159 11.08 8.83 2.58
CA LEU A 159 12.18 8.30 1.77
C LEU A 159 12.29 9.03 0.43
N MET A 160 11.19 9.20 -0.31
CA MET A 160 11.22 9.90 -1.59
C MET A 160 11.66 11.36 -1.45
N GLN A 161 11.17 12.09 -0.43
CA GLN A 161 11.61 13.46 -0.16
C GLN A 161 13.08 13.50 0.26
N GLY A 162 13.52 12.56 1.11
CA GLY A 162 14.92 12.41 1.52
C GLY A 162 15.86 12.20 0.34
N LEU A 163 15.53 11.29 -0.58
CA LEU A 163 16.28 11.10 -1.82
C LEU A 163 16.23 12.34 -2.71
N GLY A 164 15.08 13.03 -2.78
CA GLY A 164 14.91 14.29 -3.49
C GLY A 164 15.76 15.46 -2.96
N LEU A 165 16.37 15.34 -1.78
CA LEU A 165 17.32 16.34 -1.27
C LEU A 165 18.70 16.25 -1.93
N VAL A 166 19.09 15.05 -2.38
CA VAL A 166 20.41 14.77 -2.95
C VAL A 166 20.34 14.67 -4.48
N MET A 167 19.19 14.22 -5.01
CA MET A 167 19.00 14.04 -6.45
C MET A 167 18.57 15.32 -7.15
N ARG A 168 18.97 15.46 -8.41
CA ARG A 168 18.61 16.61 -9.26
C ARG A 168 17.23 16.49 -9.90
N ASN A 169 16.69 15.28 -10.01
CA ASN A 169 15.41 14.97 -10.66
C ASN A 169 14.61 13.96 -9.83
N ALA A 170 13.34 13.74 -10.17
CA ALA A 170 12.44 12.86 -9.44
C ALA A 170 12.51 11.38 -9.87
N TRP A 171 13.18 11.06 -10.98
CA TRP A 171 13.21 9.71 -11.54
C TRP A 171 13.82 8.69 -10.60
N PHE A 172 14.99 8.99 -10.03
CA PHE A 172 15.62 8.05 -9.10
C PHE A 172 14.79 7.87 -7.81
N PRO A 173 14.34 8.93 -7.11
CA PRO A 173 13.43 8.77 -5.97
C PRO A 173 12.18 7.95 -6.30
N LEU A 174 11.57 8.19 -7.47
CA LEU A 174 10.38 7.47 -7.94
C LEU A 174 10.66 5.99 -8.13
N LEU A 175 11.66 5.63 -8.93
CA LEU A 175 11.98 4.24 -9.22
C LEU A 175 12.47 3.50 -7.98
N PHE A 176 13.35 4.11 -7.19
CA PHE A 176 13.89 3.48 -5.99
C PHE A 176 12.79 3.12 -4.99
N THR A 177 11.90 4.07 -4.70
CA THR A 177 10.79 3.83 -3.76
C THR A 177 9.77 2.84 -4.30
N SER A 178 9.55 2.80 -5.61
CA SER A 178 8.63 1.85 -6.25
C SER A 178 9.18 0.42 -6.23
N ILE A 179 10.46 0.24 -6.55
CA ILE A 179 11.12 -1.07 -6.55
C ILE A 179 11.23 -1.60 -5.12
N THR A 180 11.69 -0.77 -4.19
CA THR A 180 11.80 -1.19 -2.77
C THR A 180 10.43 -1.49 -2.16
N PHE A 181 9.38 -0.74 -2.51
CA PHE A 181 7.99 -1.09 -2.14
C PHE A 181 7.57 -2.45 -2.69
N GLY A 182 7.91 -2.78 -3.95
CA GLY A 182 7.67 -4.11 -4.50
C GLY A 182 8.41 -5.21 -3.74
N LEU A 183 9.70 -4.99 -3.48
CA LEU A 183 10.55 -5.94 -2.74
C LEU A 183 10.11 -6.15 -1.30
N MET A 184 9.43 -5.20 -0.67
CA MET A 184 8.84 -5.39 0.66
C MET A 184 7.87 -6.57 0.74
N HIS A 185 7.32 -6.99 -0.40
CA HIS A 185 6.35 -8.07 -0.51
C HIS A 185 6.98 -9.40 -0.93
N ILE A 186 8.32 -9.51 -1.03
CA ILE A 186 8.98 -10.72 -1.52
C ILE A 186 8.76 -11.95 -0.63
N ALA A 187 8.50 -11.73 0.66
CA ALA A 187 8.24 -12.78 1.64
C ALA A 187 6.77 -13.21 1.70
N ASN A 188 5.90 -12.61 0.89
CA ASN A 188 4.47 -12.89 0.93
C ASN A 188 4.17 -14.31 0.40
N PRO A 189 3.22 -15.04 1.00
CA PRO A 189 2.85 -16.38 0.53
C PRO A 189 2.32 -16.35 -0.92
N GLU A 190 1.73 -15.24 -1.36
CA GLU A 190 1.31 -15.06 -2.74
C GLU A 190 2.49 -15.11 -3.73
N VAL A 191 3.68 -14.62 -3.35
CA VAL A 191 4.88 -14.68 -4.19
C VAL A 191 5.43 -16.10 -4.24
N GLU A 192 5.36 -16.84 -3.14
CA GLU A 192 5.73 -18.26 -3.09
C GLU A 192 4.85 -19.09 -4.04
N LYS A 193 3.55 -18.77 -4.12
CA LYS A 193 2.56 -19.51 -4.92
C LYS A 193 2.49 -19.08 -6.39
N LEU A 194 2.52 -17.77 -6.65
CA LEU A 194 2.36 -17.19 -7.99
C LEU A 194 3.71 -16.90 -8.69
N GLY A 195 4.82 -16.97 -7.94
CA GLY A 195 6.17 -16.71 -8.42
C GLY A 195 6.57 -15.24 -8.40
N TYR A 196 7.86 -14.99 -8.61
CA TYR A 196 8.48 -13.65 -8.53
C TYR A 196 7.93 -12.63 -9.54
N SER A 197 7.24 -13.06 -10.60
CA SER A 197 6.54 -12.14 -11.50
C SER A 197 5.47 -11.31 -10.81
N LEU A 198 4.91 -11.76 -9.67
CA LEU A 198 4.01 -10.93 -8.86
C LEU A 198 4.68 -9.66 -8.32
N LEU A 199 6.02 -9.65 -8.16
CA LEU A 199 6.76 -8.44 -7.78
C LEU A 199 6.63 -7.32 -8.82
N ILE A 200 6.34 -7.65 -10.08
CA ILE A 200 6.04 -6.66 -11.13
C ILE A 200 4.75 -5.92 -10.78
N TYR A 201 3.74 -6.62 -10.27
CA TYR A 201 2.50 -6.02 -9.80
C TYR A 201 2.70 -5.12 -8.59
N TYR A 202 3.43 -5.57 -7.57
CA TYR A 202 3.71 -4.73 -6.40
C TYR A 202 4.56 -3.51 -6.76
N THR A 203 5.59 -3.68 -7.60
CA THR A 203 6.43 -2.58 -8.09
C THR A 203 5.62 -1.61 -8.96
N GLY A 204 4.75 -2.13 -9.83
CA GLY A 204 3.90 -1.33 -10.70
C GLY A 204 2.85 -0.52 -9.93
N THR A 205 2.25 -1.13 -8.90
CA THR A 205 1.42 -0.42 -7.92
C THR A 205 2.23 0.66 -7.22
N GLY A 206 3.45 0.33 -6.82
CA GLY A 206 4.35 1.28 -6.19
C GLY A 206 4.66 2.50 -7.05
N LEU A 207 4.86 2.26 -8.34
CA LEU A 207 5.10 3.27 -9.37
C LEU A 207 3.87 4.13 -9.64
N PHE A 208 2.68 3.52 -9.76
CA PHE A 208 1.41 4.23 -9.91
C PHE A 208 1.17 5.21 -8.75
N LEU A 209 1.37 4.76 -7.51
CA LEU A 209 1.24 5.60 -6.32
C LEU A 209 2.29 6.72 -6.27
N GLY A 210 3.53 6.41 -6.68
CA GLY A 210 4.61 7.39 -6.77
C GLY A 210 4.34 8.48 -7.82
N ILE A 211 3.89 8.11 -9.02
CA ILE A 211 3.49 9.06 -10.07
C ILE A 211 2.33 9.92 -9.59
N THR A 212 1.30 9.29 -9.02
CA THR A 212 0.14 9.99 -8.46
C THR A 212 0.57 11.04 -7.44
N THR A 213 1.48 10.68 -6.54
CA THR A 213 1.99 11.58 -5.51
C THR A 213 2.74 12.77 -6.10
N LEU A 214 3.65 12.52 -7.05
CA LEU A 214 4.48 13.56 -7.64
C LEU A 214 3.66 14.52 -8.49
N MET A 215 2.72 14.01 -9.29
CA MET A 215 1.87 14.83 -10.16
C MET A 215 0.81 15.59 -9.38
N ASP A 216 0.29 15.00 -8.29
CA ASP A 216 -0.70 15.67 -7.46
C ASP A 216 -0.10 16.67 -6.47
N ASP A 217 1.23 16.67 -6.31
CA ASP A 217 1.91 17.41 -5.25
C ASP A 217 1.40 17.03 -3.83
N GLY A 218 1.04 15.75 -3.63
CA GLY A 218 0.60 15.20 -2.35
C GLY A 218 0.12 13.75 -2.39
N LEU A 219 0.10 13.11 -1.23
CA LEU A 219 -0.24 11.71 -1.02
C LEU A 219 -1.74 11.43 -1.03
N GLU A 220 -2.62 12.44 -0.93
CA GLU A 220 -4.02 12.19 -0.59
C GLU A 220 -4.73 11.24 -1.57
N LEU A 221 -4.44 11.34 -2.87
CA LEU A 221 -4.97 10.41 -3.87
C LEU A 221 -4.36 9.01 -3.75
N ALA A 222 -3.04 8.92 -3.56
CA ALA A 222 -2.33 7.65 -3.38
C ALA A 222 -2.82 6.92 -2.12
N LEU A 223 -2.94 7.64 -1.00
CA LEU A 223 -3.42 7.13 0.28
C LEU A 223 -4.89 6.69 0.20
N GLY A 224 -5.76 7.47 -0.46
CA GLY A 224 -7.15 7.09 -0.67
C GLY A 224 -7.31 5.81 -1.49
N PHE A 225 -6.57 5.73 -2.60
CA PHE A 225 -6.51 4.52 -3.42
C PHE A 225 -5.98 3.33 -2.63
N HIS A 226 -4.84 3.46 -1.96
CA HIS A 226 -4.18 2.34 -1.27
C HIS A 226 -5.03 1.84 -0.10
N THR A 227 -5.63 2.75 0.67
CA THR A 227 -6.58 2.38 1.73
C THR A 227 -7.77 1.60 1.15
N ALA A 228 -8.36 2.08 0.06
CA ALA A 228 -9.47 1.37 -0.59
C ALA A 228 -9.03 0.00 -1.11
N ASN A 229 -7.87 -0.08 -1.76
CA ASN A 229 -7.35 -1.32 -2.31
C ASN A 229 -7.30 -2.41 -1.23
N ASN A 230 -6.64 -2.12 -0.12
CA ASN A 230 -6.44 -3.11 0.94
C ASN A 230 -7.74 -3.38 1.71
N LEU A 231 -8.53 -2.34 2.00
CA LEU A 231 -9.78 -2.48 2.76
C LEU A 231 -10.84 -3.28 2.00
N PHE A 232 -11.09 -2.95 0.73
CA PHE A 232 -12.10 -3.68 -0.04
C PHE A 232 -11.63 -5.08 -0.39
N THR A 233 -10.33 -5.29 -0.67
CA THR A 233 -9.78 -6.64 -0.87
C THR A 233 -10.03 -7.50 0.37
N ALA A 234 -9.64 -7.01 1.56
CA ALA A 234 -9.80 -7.73 2.82
C ALA A 234 -11.27 -7.95 3.24
N LEU A 235 -12.23 -7.15 2.76
CA LEU A 235 -13.65 -7.36 3.05
C LEU A 235 -14.33 -8.30 2.06
N LEU A 236 -13.93 -8.26 0.78
CA LEU A 236 -14.65 -8.92 -0.30
C LEU A 236 -14.19 -10.36 -0.51
N VAL A 237 -12.89 -10.61 -0.56
CA VAL A 237 -12.34 -11.92 -0.95
C VAL A 237 -11.21 -12.34 -0.01
N THR A 238 -11.13 -13.62 0.30
CA THR A 238 -10.00 -14.24 1.01
C THR A 238 -9.60 -15.54 0.32
N SER A 239 -8.36 -16.00 0.51
CA SER A 239 -7.92 -17.34 0.09
C SER A 239 -6.80 -17.87 0.98
N ASP A 240 -6.65 -19.20 1.03
CA ASP A 240 -5.71 -19.90 1.93
C ASP A 240 -4.23 -19.65 1.60
N TRP A 241 -3.96 -19.15 0.40
CA TRP A 241 -2.62 -18.84 -0.09
C TRP A 241 -2.27 -17.35 0.02
N THR A 242 -3.17 -16.53 0.57
CA THR A 242 -2.94 -15.09 0.77
C THR A 242 -2.43 -14.78 2.17
N VAL A 243 -1.77 -13.63 2.33
CA VAL A 243 -1.28 -13.14 3.64
C VAL A 243 -2.44 -12.81 4.59
N PHE A 244 -3.58 -12.38 4.04
CA PHE A 244 -4.80 -12.09 4.80
C PHE A 244 -5.84 -13.19 4.60
N GLN A 245 -5.77 -14.18 5.48
CA GLN A 245 -6.79 -15.22 5.65
C GLN A 245 -7.78 -14.72 6.72
N VAL A 246 -8.94 -14.22 6.29
CA VAL A 246 -9.87 -13.44 7.12
C VAL A 246 -11.32 -13.78 6.76
N PRO A 247 -12.33 -13.46 7.61
CA PRO A 247 -13.72 -13.82 7.33
C PRO A 247 -14.37 -12.84 6.33
N SER A 248 -13.82 -12.77 5.12
CA SER A 248 -14.34 -12.00 3.97
C SER A 248 -15.71 -12.53 3.51
N VAL A 249 -16.41 -11.74 2.69
CA VAL A 249 -17.70 -12.13 2.09
C VAL A 249 -17.58 -13.40 1.24
N LEU A 250 -16.56 -13.44 0.38
CA LEU A 250 -16.28 -14.55 -0.52
C LEU A 250 -14.95 -15.20 -0.16
N ARG A 251 -14.84 -16.49 -0.43
CA ARG A 251 -13.59 -17.25 -0.39
C ARG A 251 -13.28 -17.74 -1.79
N ASP A 252 -12.12 -17.34 -2.31
CA ASP A 252 -11.61 -17.80 -3.60
C ASP A 252 -10.94 -19.17 -3.39
N VAL A 253 -11.43 -20.18 -4.12
CA VAL A 253 -10.95 -21.57 -4.09
C VAL A 253 -10.33 -21.99 -5.42
N SER A 254 -10.13 -21.06 -6.35
CA SER A 254 -9.47 -21.31 -7.61
C SER A 254 -7.97 -21.62 -7.42
N GLU A 255 -7.40 -22.27 -8.43
CA GLU A 255 -5.95 -22.48 -8.48
C GLU A 255 -5.22 -21.13 -8.70
N PRO A 256 -4.23 -20.78 -7.87
CA PRO A 256 -3.51 -19.52 -7.99
C PRO A 256 -2.91 -19.34 -9.37
N SER A 257 -3.29 -18.26 -10.08
CA SER A 257 -2.72 -17.95 -11.39
C SER A 257 -2.43 -16.47 -11.57
N LEU A 258 -1.35 -16.17 -12.31
CA LEU A 258 -1.04 -14.81 -12.78
C LEU A 258 -1.87 -14.48 -14.02
N GLY A 259 -3.19 -14.42 -13.81
CA GLY A 259 -4.17 -14.19 -14.85
C GLY A 259 -4.47 -12.71 -15.09
N PHE A 260 -5.63 -12.49 -15.72
CA PHE A 260 -6.15 -11.16 -16.02
C PHE A 260 -6.28 -10.27 -14.77
N SER A 261 -6.59 -10.86 -13.61
CA SER A 261 -6.73 -10.16 -12.33
C SER A 261 -5.48 -9.39 -11.88
N VAL A 262 -4.27 -9.87 -12.23
CA VAL A 262 -3.00 -9.22 -11.86
C VAL A 262 -2.56 -8.22 -12.94
N TRP A 263 -2.73 -8.55 -14.22
CA TRP A 263 -2.25 -7.71 -15.32
C TRP A 263 -3.20 -6.57 -15.71
N ALA A 264 -4.52 -6.77 -15.60
CA ALA A 264 -5.50 -5.75 -15.95
C ALA A 264 -5.38 -4.48 -15.10
N PRO A 265 -5.16 -4.54 -13.78
CA PRO A 265 -4.92 -3.34 -12.99
C PRO A 265 -3.72 -2.53 -13.50
N LEU A 266 -2.60 -3.19 -13.80
CA LEU A 266 -1.37 -2.52 -14.25
C LEU A 266 -1.52 -1.88 -15.63
N LEU A 267 -2.10 -2.61 -16.59
CA LEU A 267 -2.11 -2.23 -17.99
C LEU A 267 -3.31 -1.35 -18.37
N LEU A 268 -4.43 -1.47 -17.64
CA LEU A 268 -5.68 -0.80 -17.97
C LEU A 268 -6.12 0.16 -16.85
N CYS A 269 -6.27 -0.34 -15.63
CA CYS A 269 -6.86 0.46 -14.56
C CYS A 269 -5.95 1.60 -14.11
N PHE A 270 -4.66 1.36 -13.86
CA PHE A 270 -3.74 2.38 -13.36
C PHE A 270 -3.51 3.51 -14.36
N PRO A 271 -3.26 3.25 -15.67
CA PRO A 271 -3.21 4.31 -16.67
C PRO A 271 -4.52 5.11 -16.77
N LEU A 272 -5.67 4.43 -16.72
CA LEU A 272 -6.97 5.10 -16.73
C LEU A 272 -7.19 5.97 -15.49
N LEU A 273 -6.81 5.50 -14.30
CA LEU A 273 -6.88 6.26 -13.06
C LEU A 273 -5.97 7.49 -13.10
N LEU A 274 -4.73 7.35 -13.60
CA LEU A 274 -3.84 8.49 -13.81
C LEU A 274 -4.48 9.53 -14.75
N TYR A 275 -5.12 9.09 -15.83
CA TYR A 275 -5.86 9.98 -16.72
C TYR A 275 -7.03 10.69 -16.02
N ILE A 276 -7.84 9.94 -15.25
CA ILE A 276 -8.98 10.50 -14.49
C ILE A 276 -8.48 11.53 -13.47
N TYR A 277 -7.41 11.23 -12.73
CA TYR A 277 -6.82 12.13 -11.74
C TYR A 277 -6.26 13.39 -12.40
N ALA A 278 -5.50 13.22 -13.49
CA ALA A 278 -4.95 14.33 -14.25
C ALA A 278 -6.05 15.27 -14.78
N LYS A 279 -7.15 14.71 -15.30
CA LYS A 279 -8.27 15.48 -15.82
C LYS A 279 -9.05 16.18 -14.70
N LYS A 280 -9.39 15.47 -13.63
CA LYS A 280 -10.20 15.99 -12.51
C LYS A 280 -9.47 17.08 -11.73
N TYR A 281 -8.17 16.90 -11.50
CA TYR A 281 -7.37 17.81 -10.68
C TYR A 281 -6.43 18.70 -11.49
N HIS A 282 -6.61 18.71 -12.80
CA HIS A 282 -5.89 19.57 -13.74
C HIS A 282 -4.38 19.51 -13.56
N TRP A 283 -3.82 18.29 -13.50
CA TRP A 283 -2.38 18.10 -13.44
C TRP A 283 -1.73 18.72 -14.68
N LYS A 284 -0.85 19.70 -14.47
CA LYS A 284 -0.10 20.42 -15.52
C LYS A 284 1.40 20.18 -15.31
N GLU A 285 2.20 20.49 -16.33
CA GLU A 285 3.66 20.58 -16.20
C GLU A 285 4.37 19.29 -15.73
N TRP A 286 3.96 18.10 -16.18
CA TRP A 286 4.58 16.80 -15.82
C TRP A 286 6.11 16.81 -15.87
N LYS A 287 6.68 17.46 -16.90
CA LYS A 287 8.14 17.62 -17.04
C LYS A 287 8.78 18.28 -15.82
N LYS A 288 8.15 19.30 -15.23
CA LYS A 288 8.66 20.04 -14.06
C LYS A 288 8.55 19.24 -12.76
N HIS A 289 7.61 18.31 -12.68
CA HIS A 289 7.51 17.40 -11.54
C HIS A 289 8.57 16.30 -11.60
N LEU A 290 9.07 15.98 -12.80
CA LEU A 290 10.05 14.91 -13.04
C LEU A 290 11.49 15.41 -13.16
N LEU A 291 11.72 16.61 -13.70
CA LEU A 291 13.02 17.25 -13.93
C LEU A 291 13.32 18.30 -12.85
#